data_AF-A0A6C0CGE8-F1
#
_entry.id   AF-A0A6C0CGE8-F1
#
_cell.length_a   1.000
_cell.length_b   1.000
_cell.length_c   1.000
_cell.angle_alpha   90.00
_cell.angle_beta   90.00
_cell.angle_gamma   90.00
#
_symmetry.space_group_name_H-M   'P 1'
#
loop_
_entity.id
_entity.type
_entity.pdbx_description
1 polymer ?
#
loop_
_entity_poly.entity_id
_entity_poly.type
_entity_poly.pdbx_seq_one_letter_code
_entity_poly.pdbx_strand_id
1 'polypeptide(L)'
;MSLSAVQVQALVRDMDYSMRRHKGLKLTNPAEFRNKVVAENPRLYEEMPSIFEMHYEGKLDGTFFDMLALKRRVEKGELTEDEASRQIGQQLFDRYVKPVIGDDVPPEQRTGAAAPPPVVKSYAEYYKEDVRMPDSSS
;
A
#
# COMPACT_ATOMS: atom_id res chain seq x y z
N MET A 1 0.58 20.11 9.13
CA MET A 1 0.42 18.99 10.09
C MET A 1 0.54 17.71 9.28
N SER A 2 1.41 16.78 9.67
CA SER A 2 1.49 15.48 9.00
C SER A 2 0.26 14.66 9.39
N LEU A 3 -0.39 14.01 8.40
CA LEU A 3 -1.47 13.07 8.67
C LEU A 3 -0.93 11.90 9.49
N SER A 4 -1.67 11.41 10.49
CA SER A 4 -1.30 10.22 11.25
C SER A 4 -1.50 8.95 10.43
N ALA A 5 -0.86 7.83 10.81
CA ALA A 5 -1.01 6.56 10.08
C ALA A 5 -2.48 6.12 9.98
N VAL A 6 -3.24 6.33 11.06
CA VAL A 6 -4.67 6.04 11.12
C VAL A 6 -5.48 6.95 10.19
N GLN A 7 -5.13 8.23 10.10
CA GLN A 7 -5.79 9.16 9.18
C GLN A 7 -5.54 8.79 7.71
N VAL A 8 -4.29 8.45 7.37
CA VAL A 8 -3.94 7.98 6.02
C VAL A 8 -4.71 6.71 5.68
N GLN A 9 -4.78 5.76 6.60
CA GLN A 9 -5.55 4.52 6.41
C GLN A 9 -7.04 4.79 6.20
N ALA A 10 -7.64 5.71 6.96
CA ALA A 10 -9.02 6.11 6.79
C ALA A 10 -9.28 6.72 5.39
N LEU A 11 -8.41 7.63 4.94
CA LEU A 11 -8.51 8.25 3.62
C LEU A 11 -8.43 7.23 2.47
N VAL A 12 -7.51 6.29 2.55
CA VAL A 12 -7.39 5.22 1.54
C VAL A 12 -8.63 4.33 1.55
N ARG A 13 -9.17 3.99 2.73
CA ARG A 13 -10.41 3.22 2.83
C ARG A 13 -11.62 3.97 2.26
N ASP A 14 -11.74 5.26 2.52
CA ASP A 14 -12.83 6.09 2.00
C ASP A 14 -12.78 6.19 0.47
N MET A 15 -11.56 6.28 -0.09
CA MET A 15 -11.35 6.20 -1.54
C MET A 15 -11.79 4.85 -2.11
N ASP A 16 -11.51 3.75 -1.41
CA ASP A 16 -11.92 2.40 -1.82
C ASP A 16 -13.46 2.29 -1.90
N TYR A 17 -14.19 2.90 -0.96
CA TYR A 17 -15.65 3.01 -1.03
C TYR A 17 -16.13 3.87 -2.20
N SER A 18 -15.49 5.02 -2.45
CA SER A 18 -15.79 5.89 -3.60
C SER A 18 -15.60 5.16 -4.93
N MET A 19 -14.47 4.45 -5.09
CA MET A 19 -14.17 3.66 -6.29
C MET A 19 -15.19 2.53 -6.50
N ARG A 20 -15.62 1.86 -5.43
CA ARG A 20 -16.67 0.81 -5.50
C ARG A 20 -18.04 1.39 -5.86
N ARG A 21 -18.40 2.54 -5.30
CA ARG A 21 -19.67 3.24 -5.59
C ARG A 21 -19.79 3.61 -7.06
N HIS A 22 -18.70 4.09 -7.66
CA HIS A 22 -18.66 4.52 -9.06
C HIS A 22 -18.11 3.46 -10.02
N LYS A 23 -17.99 2.19 -9.59
CA LYS A 23 -17.39 1.11 -10.40
C LYS A 23 -18.00 0.97 -11.80
N GLY A 24 -19.30 1.25 -11.94
CA GLY A 24 -19.99 1.23 -13.24
C GLY A 24 -19.44 2.26 -14.23
N LEU A 25 -19.06 3.44 -13.74
CA LEU A 25 -18.47 4.51 -14.56
C LEU A 25 -17.05 4.20 -15.02
N LYS A 26 -16.33 3.30 -14.35
CA LYS A 26 -14.96 2.94 -14.72
C LYS A 26 -14.85 2.38 -16.15
N LEU A 27 -15.88 1.68 -16.61
CA LEU A 27 -15.94 1.11 -17.97
C LEU A 27 -16.63 2.02 -18.97
N THR A 28 -17.67 2.75 -18.55
CA THR A 28 -18.51 3.54 -19.46
C THR A 28 -18.00 4.97 -19.65
N ASN A 29 -17.44 5.58 -18.61
CA ASN A 29 -16.91 6.94 -18.64
C ASN A 29 -15.75 7.12 -17.62
N PRO A 30 -14.52 6.71 -17.98
CA PRO A 30 -13.38 6.72 -17.07
C PRO A 30 -12.97 8.14 -16.61
N ALA A 31 -13.21 9.16 -17.45
CA ALA A 31 -12.92 10.55 -17.10
C ALA A 31 -13.86 11.05 -15.98
N GLU A 32 -15.15 10.75 -16.09
CA GLU A 32 -16.13 11.10 -15.06
C GLU A 32 -15.93 10.29 -13.78
N PHE A 33 -15.56 9.02 -13.90
CA PHE A 33 -15.16 8.18 -12.76
C PHE A 33 -14.02 8.83 -11.97
N ARG A 34 -12.94 9.26 -12.64
CA ARG A 34 -11.83 9.95 -11.96
C ARG A 34 -12.28 11.24 -11.28
N ASN A 35 -13.07 12.07 -11.97
CA ASN A 35 -13.56 13.34 -11.40
C ASN A 35 -14.42 13.12 -10.15
N LYS A 36 -15.28 12.10 -10.15
CA LYS A 36 -16.08 11.73 -8.97
C LYS A 36 -15.21 11.25 -7.82
N VAL A 37 -14.23 10.39 -8.10
CA VAL A 37 -13.31 9.88 -7.07
C VAL A 37 -12.44 11.00 -6.48
N VAL A 38 -11.96 11.93 -7.30
CA VAL A 38 -11.21 13.12 -6.83
C VAL A 38 -12.11 14.02 -5.98
N ALA A 39 -13.32 14.32 -6.43
CA ALA A 39 -14.26 15.18 -5.71
C ALA A 39 -14.69 14.61 -4.35
N GLU A 40 -14.79 13.28 -4.23
CA GLU A 40 -15.11 12.60 -2.98
C GLU A 40 -13.91 12.42 -2.05
N ASN A 41 -12.67 12.53 -2.56
CA ASN A 41 -11.44 12.32 -1.79
C ASN A 41 -10.43 13.49 -1.92
N PRO A 42 -10.85 14.76 -1.70
CA PRO A 42 -10.02 15.93 -1.96
C PRO A 42 -8.75 15.94 -1.10
N ARG A 43 -8.86 15.55 0.18
CA ARG A 43 -7.70 15.51 1.09
C ARG A 43 -6.63 14.52 0.64
N LEU A 44 -7.03 13.34 0.18
CA LEU A 44 -6.08 12.34 -0.31
C LEU A 44 -5.42 12.81 -1.61
N TYR A 45 -6.19 13.44 -2.50
CA TYR A 45 -5.72 13.97 -3.77
C TYR A 45 -4.76 15.16 -3.61
N GLU A 46 -5.07 16.09 -2.71
CA GLU A 46 -4.29 17.33 -2.49
C GLU A 46 -3.08 17.10 -1.59
N GLU A 47 -3.25 16.38 -0.46
CA GLU A 47 -2.19 16.19 0.52
C GLU A 47 -1.25 15.03 0.15
N MET A 48 -1.73 14.00 -0.58
CA MET A 48 -0.96 12.80 -0.92
C MET A 48 -1.25 12.29 -2.35
N PRO A 49 -0.98 13.11 -3.39
CA PRO A 49 -1.33 12.78 -4.78
C PRO A 49 -0.71 11.46 -5.26
N SER A 50 0.52 11.12 -4.84
CA SER A 50 1.17 9.87 -5.23
C SER A 50 0.44 8.63 -4.68
N ILE A 51 -0.04 8.70 -3.43
CA ILE A 51 -0.81 7.60 -2.83
C ILE A 51 -2.18 7.47 -3.49
N PHE A 52 -2.81 8.61 -3.80
CA PHE A 52 -4.06 8.63 -4.56
C PHE A 52 -3.90 7.93 -5.91
N GLU A 53 -2.92 8.33 -6.73
CA GLU A 53 -2.73 7.73 -8.06
C GLU A 53 -2.36 6.24 -7.96
N MET A 54 -1.46 5.86 -7.04
CA MET A 54 -1.13 4.46 -6.82
C MET A 54 -2.35 3.62 -6.43
N HIS A 55 -3.22 4.13 -5.56
CA HIS A 55 -4.43 3.43 -5.16
C HIS A 55 -5.46 3.37 -6.28
N TYR A 56 -5.64 4.47 -7.02
CA TYR A 56 -6.53 4.55 -8.18
C TYR A 56 -6.15 3.54 -9.27
N GLU A 57 -4.86 3.39 -9.54
CA GLU A 57 -4.30 2.45 -10.51
C GLU A 57 -4.26 1.00 -10.00
N GLY A 58 -4.55 0.76 -8.72
CA GLY A 58 -4.46 -0.56 -8.10
C GLY A 58 -3.00 -1.04 -7.88
N LYS A 59 -2.04 -0.11 -7.87
CA LYS A 59 -0.62 -0.36 -7.62
C LYS A 59 -0.22 -0.18 -6.16
N LEU A 60 -1.15 0.25 -5.31
CA LEU A 60 -0.96 0.30 -3.86
C LEU A 60 -0.87 -1.14 -3.34
N ASP A 61 0.33 -1.55 -2.93
CA ASP A 61 0.67 -2.93 -2.58
C ASP A 61 0.82 -3.11 -1.06
N GLY A 62 1.19 -4.33 -0.65
CA GLY A 62 1.47 -4.67 0.75
C GLY A 62 2.51 -3.76 1.40
N THR A 63 3.50 -3.28 0.62
CA THR A 63 4.58 -2.39 1.09
C THR A 63 4.03 -1.11 1.72
N PHE A 64 2.97 -0.55 1.14
CA PHE A 64 2.34 0.65 1.69
C PHE A 64 1.76 0.41 3.08
N PHE A 65 1.16 -0.75 3.31
CA PHE A 65 0.61 -1.12 4.61
C PHE A 65 1.71 -1.42 5.63
N ASP A 66 2.83 -2.02 5.20
CA ASP A 66 4.01 -2.20 6.05
C ASP A 66 4.57 -0.83 6.50
N MET A 67 4.63 0.14 5.59
CA MET A 67 5.01 1.53 5.93
C MET A 67 4.04 2.19 6.91
N LEU A 68 2.72 2.01 6.72
CA LEU A 68 1.72 2.53 7.66
C LEU A 68 1.83 1.90 9.04
N ALA A 69 2.09 0.60 9.12
CA ALA A 69 2.28 -0.12 10.38
C ALA A 69 3.53 0.40 11.12
N LEU A 70 4.64 0.59 10.42
CA LEU A 70 5.85 1.18 10.98
C LEU A 70 5.61 2.60 11.47
N LYS A 71 4.95 3.44 10.67
CA LYS A 71 4.58 4.80 11.05
C LYS A 71 3.72 4.84 12.31
N ARG A 72 2.77 3.91 12.45
CA ARG A 72 1.95 3.78 13.65
C ARG A 72 2.77 3.39 14.88
N ARG A 73 3.76 2.50 14.74
CA ARG A 73 4.68 2.12 15.83
C ARG A 73 5.57 3.28 16.27
N VAL A 74 6.04 4.08 15.31
CA VAL A 74 6.76 5.33 15.58
C VAL A 74 5.89 6.34 16.31
N GLU A 75 4.66 6.57 15.85
CA GLU A 75 3.69 7.47 16.49
C GLU A 75 3.38 7.07 17.94
N LYS A 76 3.42 5.78 18.25
CA LYS A 76 3.23 5.24 19.61
C LYS A 76 4.50 5.30 20.48
N GLY A 77 5.66 5.63 19.91
CA GLY A 77 6.94 5.60 20.60
C GLY A 77 7.48 4.18 20.86
N GLU A 78 6.92 3.17 20.20
CA GLU A 78 7.40 1.78 20.29
C GLU A 78 8.68 1.56 19.46
N LEU A 79 8.97 2.46 18.53
CA LEU A 79 10.09 2.39 17.60
C LEU A 79 10.54 3.80 17.24
N THR A 80 11.84 4.02 17.02
CA THR A 80 12.34 5.32 16.55
C THR A 80 12.16 5.48 15.03
N GLU A 81 12.10 6.73 14.55
CA GLU A 81 12.04 7.03 13.11
C GLU A 81 13.22 6.42 12.34
N ASP A 82 14.42 6.43 12.94
CA ASP A 82 15.64 5.87 12.35
C ASP A 82 15.61 4.34 12.25
N GLU A 83 14.98 3.66 13.21
CA GLU A 83 14.78 2.21 13.17
C GLU A 83 13.72 1.82 12.14
N ALA A 84 12.63 2.59 12.04
CA ALA A 84 11.60 2.37 11.02
C ALA A 84 12.18 2.51 9.62
N SER A 85 12.97 3.58 9.42
CA SER A 85 13.62 3.88 8.14
C SER A 85 14.59 2.77 7.72
N ARG A 86 15.36 2.22 8.66
CA ARG A 86 16.25 1.08 8.37
C ARG A 86 15.49 -0.19 8.03
N GLN A 87 14.41 -0.50 8.75
CA GLN A 87 13.60 -1.69 8.48
C GLN A 87 12.95 -1.64 7.11
N ILE A 88 12.31 -0.52 6.75
CA ILE A 88 11.67 -0.40 5.43
C ILE A 88 12.71 -0.35 4.30
N GLY A 89 13.84 0.33 4.52
CA GLY A 89 14.94 0.38 3.56
C GLY A 89 15.48 -1.00 3.22
N GLN A 90 15.67 -1.86 4.23
CA GLN A 90 16.12 -3.24 4.02
C GLN A 90 15.07 -4.07 3.28
N GLN A 91 13.78 -3.92 3.60
CA GLN A 91 12.72 -4.64 2.90
C GLN A 91 12.62 -4.23 1.42
N LEU A 92 12.74 -2.94 1.11
CA LEU A 92 12.76 -2.42 -0.26
C LEU A 92 14.00 -2.93 -1.02
N PHE A 93 15.17 -2.92 -0.38
CA PHE A 93 16.40 -3.46 -0.96
C PHE A 93 16.25 -4.96 -1.27
N ASP A 94 15.74 -5.74 -0.32
CA ASP A 94 15.55 -7.18 -0.50
C ASP A 94 14.52 -7.50 -1.59
N ARG A 95 13.51 -6.65 -1.76
CA ARG A 95 12.44 -6.84 -2.75
C ARG A 95 12.83 -6.43 -4.16
N TYR A 96 13.55 -5.31 -4.33
CA TYR A 96 13.81 -4.73 -5.64
C TYR A 96 15.26 -4.85 -6.11
N VAL A 97 16.22 -4.96 -5.19
CA VAL A 97 17.66 -4.91 -5.52
C VAL A 97 18.30 -6.29 -5.47
N LYS A 98 18.06 -7.09 -4.42
CA LYS A 98 18.57 -8.48 -4.33
C LYS A 98 18.26 -9.35 -5.56
N PRO A 99 17.05 -9.32 -6.16
CA PRO A 99 16.75 -10.14 -7.34
C PRO A 99 17.53 -9.76 -8.60
N VAL A 100 18.10 -8.55 -8.64
CA VAL A 100 18.80 -8.00 -9.82
C VAL A 100 20.31 -8.19 -9.72
N ILE A 101 20.84 -8.36 -8.51
CA ILE A 101 22.30 -8.36 -8.22
C ILE A 101 22.83 -9.75 -7.83
N GLY A 102 21.97 -10.75 -7.59
CA GLY A 102 22.41 -12.09 -7.18
C GLY A 102 23.17 -12.88 -8.27
N ASP A 103 24.37 -13.35 -7.95
CA ASP A 103 25.20 -14.21 -8.82
C ASP A 103 24.64 -15.65 -9.01
N ASP A 104 23.66 -16.07 -8.20
CA ASP A 104 23.06 -17.42 -8.20
C ASP A 104 21.75 -17.52 -9.03
N VAL A 105 21.63 -16.70 -10.07
CA VAL A 105 20.47 -16.75 -10.97
C VAL A 105 20.90 -17.33 -12.34
N PRO A 106 20.27 -18.43 -12.83
CA PRO A 106 20.50 -18.94 -14.16
C PRO A 106 20.34 -17.84 -15.21
N PRO A 107 21.22 -17.80 -16.24
CA PRO A 107 21.36 -16.68 -17.17
C PRO A 107 20.07 -16.33 -17.95
N GLU A 108 19.08 -17.21 -17.95
CA GLU A 108 17.77 -17.04 -18.59
C GLU A 108 16.87 -15.99 -17.90
N GLN A 109 17.11 -15.68 -16.63
CA GLN A 109 16.37 -14.64 -15.89
C GLN A 109 17.13 -13.30 -15.82
N ARG A 110 18.36 -13.24 -16.35
CA ARG A 110 19.18 -12.00 -16.36
C ARG A 110 18.71 -10.97 -17.40
N THR A 111 17.83 -11.36 -18.32
CA THR A 111 17.28 -10.45 -19.33
C THR A 111 15.91 -9.93 -18.90
N GLY A 112 15.87 -8.98 -17.96
CA GLY A 112 14.76 -8.03 -17.80
C GLY A 112 13.32 -8.59 -17.87
N ALA A 113 13.14 -9.87 -17.53
CA ALA A 113 11.86 -10.53 -17.61
C ALA A 113 11.16 -10.24 -16.29
N ALA A 114 10.05 -9.51 -16.38
CA ALA A 114 9.25 -9.06 -15.26
C ALA A 114 9.14 -10.17 -14.21
N ALA A 115 9.61 -9.85 -12.99
CA ALA A 115 9.36 -10.68 -11.83
C ALA A 115 7.87 -11.05 -11.80
N PRO A 116 7.50 -12.30 -11.44
CA PRO A 116 6.10 -12.66 -11.31
C PRO A 116 5.43 -11.61 -10.40
N PRO A 117 4.27 -11.07 -10.81
CA PRO A 117 3.61 -10.02 -10.04
C PRO A 117 3.46 -10.52 -8.60
N PRO A 118 3.83 -9.70 -7.59
CA PRO A 118 3.74 -10.12 -6.21
C PRO A 118 2.33 -10.61 -5.91
N VAL A 119 2.21 -11.63 -5.06
CA VAL A 119 0.91 -12.03 -4.50
C VAL A 119 0.40 -10.83 -3.71
N VAL A 120 -0.45 -10.03 -4.36
CA VAL A 120 -1.15 -8.92 -3.74
C VAL A 120 -2.09 -9.57 -2.74
N LYS A 121 -1.72 -9.56 -1.44
CA LYS A 121 -2.70 -9.77 -0.38
C LYS A 121 -3.78 -8.73 -0.61
N SER A 122 -4.94 -9.19 -1.09
CA SER A 122 -6.06 -8.28 -1.35
C SER A 122 -6.43 -7.57 -0.05
N TYR A 123 -6.99 -6.37 -0.15
CA TYR A 123 -7.49 -5.61 1.02
C TYR A 123 -8.26 -6.50 2.01
N ALA A 124 -9.09 -7.42 1.53
CA ALA A 124 -9.86 -8.36 2.34
C ALA A 124 -9.03 -9.38 3.13
N GLU A 125 -7.79 -9.67 2.73
CA GLU A 125 -6.88 -10.58 3.43
C GLU A 125 -6.25 -9.90 4.66
N TYR A 126 -5.87 -8.62 4.55
CA TYR A 126 -5.28 -7.86 5.66
C TYR A 126 -6.23 -7.74 6.85
N TYR A 127 -7.53 -7.47 6.60
CA TYR A 127 -8.53 -7.40 7.67
C TYR A 127 -8.93 -8.77 8.26
N LYS A 128 -8.58 -9.89 7.62
CA LYS A 128 -8.79 -11.22 8.21
C LYS A 128 -7.73 -11.56 9.25
N GLU A 129 -6.51 -11.01 9.13
CA GLU A 129 -5.43 -11.23 10.09
C GLU A 129 -5.66 -10.46 11.40
N ASP A 130 -6.20 -9.23 11.36
CA ASP A 130 -6.46 -8.42 12.56
C ASP A 130 -7.63 -8.94 13.44
N VAL A 131 -8.49 -9.82 12.93
CA VAL A 131 -9.57 -10.45 13.71
C VAL A 131 -9.10 -11.71 14.45
N ARG A 132 -7.86 -12.17 14.19
CA ARG A 132 -7.28 -13.32 14.87
C ARG A 132 -6.40 -12.87 16.04
N MET A 133 -7.00 -12.15 16.99
CA MET A 133 -6.40 -12.00 18.32
C MET A 133 -6.31 -13.38 19.00
N PRO A 134 -5.27 -13.64 19.80
CA PRO A 134 -5.05 -14.94 20.40
C PRO A 134 -6.09 -15.17 21.49
N ASP A 135 -6.88 -16.24 21.36
CA ASP A 135 -7.54 -16.84 22.52
C ASP A 135 -6.44 -17.37 23.45
N SER A 136 -6.05 -16.50 24.36
CA SER A 136 -5.39 -16.87 25.60
C SER A 136 -6.51 -17.13 26.60
N SER A 137 -6.81 -18.40 26.89
CA SER A 137 -7.27 -18.83 28.20
C SER A 137 -7.43 -20.35 28.31
N SER A 138 -6.53 -20.91 29.13
CA SER A 138 -6.70 -22.02 30.09
C SER A 138 -7.03 -23.43 29.60
#